data_AF-A0A164VY18-F1
#
_entry.id   AF-A0A164VY18-F1
#
_cell.length_a   1.000
_cell.length_b   1.000
_cell.length_c   1.000
_cell.angle_alpha   90.00
_cell.angle_beta   90.00
_cell.angle_gamma   90.00
#
_symmetry.space_group_name_H-M   'P 1'
#
loop_
_entity.id
_entity.type
_entity.pdbx_description
1 polymer ?
#
loop_
_entity_poly.entity_id
_entity_poly.type
_entity_poly.pdbx_seq_one_letter_code
_entity_poly.pdbx_strand_id
1 'polypeptide(L)'
;MASQGPDEAGTSKRYTHLHSALQLATQRASNKWTFEDFEECFPLWCAEERNGAQSIMSVLARGMQEAIEKDAEDILQAYGAPAAIDTLHQVVTEARERKKSGYTGKDVWKPDLEPRAAVRARTIPVLENERDRLLATLQELESDNEEMMARLQKLTTESDEADAKAKKLLDTLDKTVENFSALPTEDMLGWTLTSIESTKEG
;
A
#
# COMPACT_ATOMS: atom_id res chain seq x y z
N MET A 1 -0.29 3.52 14.69
CA MET A 1 -1.19 2.35 14.56
C MET A 1 -0.44 1.33 13.73
N ALA A 2 0.18 0.34 14.39
CA ALA A 2 0.99 -0.67 13.72
C ALA A 2 0.05 -1.68 13.04
N SER A 3 0.15 -1.79 11.72
CA SER A 3 -0.44 -2.87 10.96
C SER A 3 0.27 -4.17 11.35
N GLN A 4 -0.39 -4.98 12.17
CA GLN A 4 0.03 -6.36 12.39
C GLN A 4 -0.09 -7.10 11.05
N GLY A 5 1.05 -7.53 10.51
CA GLY A 5 1.09 -8.47 9.39
C GLY A 5 0.44 -9.81 9.78
N PRO A 6 0.00 -10.63 8.81
CA PRO A 6 -0.84 -11.79 9.07
C PRO A 6 -0.09 -13.02 9.62
N ASP A 7 1.16 -12.91 10.04
CA ASP A 7 2.04 -14.09 10.23
C ASP A 7 2.16 -14.61 11.67
N GLU A 8 1.34 -14.16 12.64
CA GLU A 8 1.35 -14.74 14.00
C GLU A 8 -0.05 -15.12 14.52
N ALA A 9 -0.96 -15.51 13.64
CA ALA A 9 -2.13 -16.27 14.06
C ALA A 9 -1.71 -17.74 14.22
N GLY A 10 -1.58 -18.20 15.47
CA GLY A 10 -1.33 -19.61 15.76
C GLY A 10 -2.27 -20.53 14.98
N THR A 11 -1.72 -21.66 14.53
CA THR A 11 -2.37 -22.68 13.70
C THR A 11 -3.85 -22.88 14.07
N SER A 12 -4.77 -22.77 13.10
CA SER A 12 -6.19 -22.77 13.44
C SER A 12 -6.64 -24.10 14.05
N LYS A 13 -7.73 -24.04 14.82
CA LYS A 13 -8.42 -25.24 15.34
C LYS A 13 -8.82 -26.21 14.21
N ARG A 14 -9.11 -25.69 13.02
CA ARG A 14 -9.47 -26.54 11.87
C ARG A 14 -8.27 -27.30 11.34
N TYR A 15 -7.14 -26.62 11.17
CA TYR A 15 -5.93 -27.28 10.69
C TYR A 15 -5.44 -28.34 11.68
N THR A 16 -5.43 -28.03 12.98
CA THR A 16 -5.07 -29.01 14.01
C THR A 16 -5.99 -30.24 14.02
N HIS A 17 -7.30 -30.07 13.80
CA HIS A 17 -8.22 -31.20 13.63
C HIS A 17 -7.93 -32.02 12.36
N LEU A 18 -7.61 -31.37 11.24
CA LEU A 18 -7.23 -32.07 10.01
C LEU A 18 -5.94 -32.89 10.22
N HIS A 19 -4.91 -32.24 10.76
CA HIS A 19 -3.60 -32.83 10.96
C HIS A 19 -3.66 -34.00 11.96
N SER A 20 -4.39 -33.85 13.07
CA SER A 20 -4.57 -34.95 14.03
C SER A 20 -5.37 -36.12 13.46
N ALA A 21 -6.40 -35.86 12.64
CA ALA A 21 -7.14 -36.92 11.96
C ALA A 21 -6.27 -37.68 10.94
N LEU A 22 -5.40 -36.96 10.23
CA LEU A 22 -4.45 -37.55 9.29
C LEU A 22 -3.43 -38.45 10.02
N GLN A 23 -2.81 -37.95 11.09
CA GLN A 23 -1.89 -38.76 11.92
C GLN A 23 -2.56 -40.03 12.45
N LEU A 24 -3.79 -39.90 12.96
CA LEU A 24 -4.54 -41.06 13.45
C LEU A 24 -4.85 -42.08 12.33
N ALA A 25 -5.18 -41.59 11.14
CA ALA A 25 -5.41 -42.46 9.99
C ALA A 25 -4.14 -43.19 9.56
N THR A 26 -3.00 -42.49 9.52
CA THR A 26 -1.70 -43.08 9.18
C THR A 26 -1.25 -44.11 10.22
N GLN A 27 -1.43 -43.82 11.50
CA GLN A 27 -1.13 -44.76 12.57
C GLN A 27 -1.99 -46.03 12.46
N ARG A 28 -3.29 -45.88 12.17
CA ARG A 28 -4.20 -47.02 11.99
C ARG A 28 -3.87 -47.84 10.74
N ALA A 29 -3.50 -47.19 9.65
CA ALA A 29 -3.12 -47.89 8.42
C ALA A 29 -1.83 -48.70 8.61
N SER A 30 -0.83 -48.12 9.26
CA SER A 30 0.50 -48.73 9.45
C SER A 30 0.50 -49.88 10.46
N ASN A 31 -0.47 -49.91 11.38
CA ASN A 31 -0.61 -50.95 12.41
C ASN A 31 -1.83 -51.87 12.20
N LYS A 32 -2.42 -51.88 10.99
CA LYS A 32 -3.62 -52.69 10.71
C LYS A 32 -3.32 -54.20 10.69
N TRP A 33 -2.20 -54.56 10.11
CA TRP A 33 -1.64 -55.90 10.05
C TRP A 33 -0.93 -56.29 11.35
N THR A 34 -1.14 -57.54 11.75
CA THR A 34 -0.58 -58.16 12.95
C THR A 34 0.62 -59.03 12.61
N PHE A 35 1.35 -59.48 13.64
CA PHE A 35 2.44 -60.43 13.43
C PHE A 35 1.92 -61.79 12.92
N GLU A 36 0.66 -62.15 13.23
CA GLU A 36 0.02 -63.37 12.70
C GLU A 36 -0.17 -63.26 11.18
N ASP A 37 -0.67 -62.11 10.69
CA ASP A 37 -0.79 -61.84 9.25
C ASP A 37 0.58 -61.90 8.54
N PHE A 38 1.64 -61.48 9.24
CA PHE A 38 3.02 -61.54 8.74
C PHE A 38 3.57 -62.97 8.70
N GLU A 39 3.29 -63.76 9.74
CA GLU A 39 3.69 -65.17 9.87
C GLU A 39 3.01 -66.05 8.80
N GLU A 40 1.74 -65.77 8.45
CA GLU A 40 1.04 -66.46 7.36
C GLU A 40 1.74 -66.25 6.01
N CYS A 41 2.32 -65.08 5.78
CA CYS A 41 3.02 -64.74 4.53
C CYS A 41 4.48 -65.23 4.51
N PHE A 42 5.13 -65.36 5.67
CA PHE A 42 6.53 -65.76 5.81
C PHE A 42 6.75 -66.86 6.87
N PRO A 43 6.11 -68.04 6.73
CA PRO A 43 6.05 -69.03 7.80
C PRO A 43 7.42 -69.67 8.11
N LEU A 44 8.22 -69.97 7.08
CA LEU A 44 9.54 -70.58 7.24
C LEU A 44 10.51 -69.66 7.99
N TRP A 45 10.52 -68.37 7.64
CA TRP A 45 11.42 -67.40 8.23
C TRP A 45 11.00 -67.01 9.66
N CYS A 46 9.69 -66.88 9.91
CA CYS A 46 9.18 -66.61 11.26
C CYS A 46 9.42 -67.79 12.22
N ALA A 47 9.49 -69.02 11.71
CA ALA A 47 9.84 -70.21 12.48
C ALA A 47 11.35 -70.27 12.83
N GLU A 48 12.22 -69.82 11.92
CA GLU A 48 13.67 -69.81 12.13
C GLU A 48 14.14 -68.63 13.01
N GLU A 49 13.66 -67.41 12.74
CA GLU A 49 14.08 -66.18 13.43
C GLU A 49 12.90 -65.27 13.78
N ARG A 50 12.04 -65.73 14.70
CA ARG A 50 10.87 -64.96 15.17
C ARG A 50 11.20 -63.54 15.64
N ASN A 51 12.30 -63.38 16.39
CA ASN A 51 12.71 -62.07 16.92
C ASN A 51 13.17 -61.12 15.81
N GLY A 52 13.86 -61.64 14.77
CA GLY A 52 14.30 -60.85 13.62
C GLY A 52 13.12 -60.42 12.75
N ALA A 53 12.20 -61.35 12.47
CA ALA A 53 10.96 -61.09 11.75
C ALA A 53 10.09 -60.02 12.45
N GLN A 54 9.93 -60.12 13.77
CA GLN A 54 9.17 -59.13 14.54
C GLN A 54 9.84 -57.75 14.54
N SER A 55 11.18 -57.71 14.64
CA SER A 55 11.92 -56.45 14.53
C SER A 55 11.73 -55.82 13.15
N ILE A 56 11.82 -56.58 12.07
CA ILE A 56 11.66 -56.08 10.71
C ILE A 56 10.23 -55.60 10.44
N MET A 57 9.21 -56.33 10.92
CA MET A 57 7.81 -55.89 10.84
C MET A 57 7.63 -54.53 11.52
N SER A 58 8.20 -54.33 12.72
CA SER A 58 8.12 -53.05 13.44
C SER A 58 8.84 -51.91 12.70
N VAL A 59 9.97 -52.20 12.05
CA VAL A 59 10.71 -51.25 11.23
C VAL A 59 9.92 -50.88 9.98
N LEU A 60 9.25 -51.85 9.34
CA LEU A 60 8.45 -51.60 8.15
C LEU A 60 7.19 -50.79 8.47
N ALA A 61 6.50 -51.12 9.56
CA ALA A 61 5.34 -50.34 10.03
C ALA A 61 5.73 -48.89 10.34
N ARG A 62 6.85 -48.67 11.04
CA ARG A 62 7.36 -47.33 11.32
C ARG A 62 7.80 -46.59 10.05
N GLY A 63 8.52 -47.25 9.15
CA GLY A 63 8.96 -46.64 7.89
C GLY A 63 7.78 -46.26 6.99
N MET A 64 6.73 -47.08 6.94
CA MET A 64 5.49 -46.76 6.24
C MET A 64 4.80 -45.54 6.85
N GLN A 65 4.73 -45.46 8.19
CA GLN A 65 4.17 -44.30 8.88
C GLN A 65 4.94 -43.01 8.55
N GLU A 66 6.27 -43.03 8.71
CA GLU A 66 7.13 -41.87 8.45
C GLU A 66 7.04 -41.41 6.98
N ALA A 67 6.98 -42.34 6.03
CA ALA A 67 6.83 -42.03 4.61
C ALA A 67 5.47 -41.38 4.30
N ILE A 68 4.37 -41.95 4.80
CA ILE A 68 3.02 -41.41 4.56
C ILE A 68 2.87 -40.03 5.22
N GLU A 69 3.37 -39.84 6.44
CA GLU A 69 3.33 -38.54 7.12
C GLU A 69 4.11 -37.48 6.33
N LYS A 70 5.29 -37.83 5.83
CA LYS A 70 6.10 -36.92 5.02
C LYS A 70 5.41 -36.57 3.70
N ASP A 71 4.93 -37.55 2.96
CA ASP A 71 4.27 -37.32 1.67
C ASP A 71 2.99 -36.48 1.85
N ALA A 72 2.24 -36.73 2.92
CA ALA A 72 1.06 -35.94 3.26
C ALA A 72 1.42 -34.48 3.58
N GLU A 73 2.48 -34.25 4.35
CA GLU A 73 2.95 -32.91 4.68
C GLU A 73 3.45 -32.18 3.42
N ASP A 74 4.21 -32.84 2.56
CA ASP A 74 4.67 -32.28 1.28
C ASP A 74 3.48 -31.86 0.40
N ILE A 75 2.41 -32.68 0.33
CA ILE A 75 1.18 -32.33 -0.38
C ILE A 75 0.50 -31.12 0.28
N LEU A 76 0.32 -31.12 1.60
CA LEU A 76 -0.33 -30.02 2.31
C LEU A 76 0.42 -28.69 2.11
N GLN A 77 1.75 -28.74 2.13
CA GLN A 77 2.59 -27.57 1.87
C GLN A 77 2.52 -27.11 0.40
N ALA A 78 2.58 -28.04 -0.56
CA ALA A 78 2.51 -27.72 -1.99
C ALA A 78 1.22 -26.96 -2.35
N TYR A 79 0.10 -27.28 -1.70
CA TYR A 79 -1.17 -26.59 -1.89
C TYR A 79 -1.37 -25.36 -0.98
N GLY A 80 -0.41 -25.04 -0.10
CA GLY A 80 -0.58 -23.97 0.89
C GLY A 80 -1.77 -24.21 1.81
N ALA A 81 -2.11 -25.48 2.05
CA ALA A 81 -3.29 -25.88 2.81
C ALA A 81 -3.33 -25.30 4.24
N PRO A 82 -2.21 -25.19 4.99
CA PRO A 82 -2.24 -24.59 6.32
C PRO A 82 -2.82 -23.17 6.32
N ALA A 83 -2.25 -22.27 5.50
CA ALA A 83 -2.69 -20.88 5.39
C ALA A 83 -4.12 -20.76 4.83
N ALA A 84 -4.48 -21.59 3.86
CA ALA A 84 -5.83 -21.60 3.27
C ALA A 84 -6.90 -22.04 4.28
N ILE A 85 -6.62 -23.07 5.07
CA ILE A 85 -7.53 -23.58 6.11
C ILE A 85 -7.67 -22.58 7.25
N ASP A 86 -6.60 -21.88 7.60
CA ASP A 86 -6.62 -20.84 8.63
C ASP A 86 -7.45 -19.64 8.18
N THR A 87 -7.27 -19.19 6.94
CA THR A 87 -8.10 -18.16 6.31
C THR A 87 -9.57 -18.58 6.29
N LEU A 88 -9.87 -19.82 5.91
CA LEU A 88 -11.22 -20.36 5.95
C LEU A 88 -11.79 -20.38 7.38
N HIS A 89 -10.97 -20.71 8.38
CA HIS A 89 -11.38 -20.68 9.77
C HIS A 89 -11.84 -19.29 10.18
N GLN A 90 -11.02 -18.27 9.88
CA GLN A 90 -11.31 -16.87 10.16
C GLN A 90 -12.59 -16.39 9.45
N VAL A 91 -12.73 -16.64 8.14
CA VAL A 91 -13.91 -16.22 7.37
C VAL A 91 -15.19 -16.82 7.97
N VAL A 92 -15.16 -18.08 8.39
CA VAL A 92 -16.33 -18.73 8.99
C VAL A 92 -16.61 -18.22 10.41
N THR A 93 -15.59 -17.89 11.21
CA THR A 93 -15.81 -17.29 12.53
C THR A 93 -16.45 -15.91 12.41
N GLU A 94 -15.93 -15.07 11.53
CA GLU A 94 -16.51 -13.75 11.24
C GLU A 94 -17.94 -13.87 10.70
N ALA A 95 -18.19 -14.79 9.76
CA ALA A 95 -19.53 -15.02 9.23
C ALA A 95 -20.53 -15.49 10.31
N ARG A 96 -20.08 -16.32 11.26
CA ARG A 96 -20.91 -16.75 12.40
C ARG A 96 -21.23 -15.59 13.32
N GLU A 97 -20.28 -14.71 13.59
CA GLU A 97 -20.49 -13.51 14.40
C GLU A 97 -21.47 -12.54 13.74
N ARG A 98 -21.30 -12.27 12.43
CA ARG A 98 -22.22 -11.45 11.63
C ARG A 98 -23.63 -12.05 11.58
N LYS A 99 -23.75 -13.38 11.51
CA LYS A 99 -25.04 -14.07 11.57
C LYS A 99 -25.70 -13.88 12.94
N LYS A 100 -24.95 -13.99 14.04
CA LYS A 100 -25.46 -13.75 15.40
C LYS A 100 -25.94 -12.31 15.59
N SER A 101 -25.27 -11.34 14.97
CA SER A 101 -25.68 -9.93 15.01
C SER A 101 -26.84 -9.60 14.07
N GLY A 102 -27.36 -10.56 13.30
CA GLY A 102 -28.46 -10.35 12.35
C GLY A 102 -28.08 -9.54 11.10
N TYR A 103 -26.79 -9.49 10.74
CA TYR A 103 -26.32 -8.71 9.59
C TYR A 103 -26.81 -9.29 8.26
N THR A 104 -27.53 -8.49 7.47
CA THR A 104 -28.07 -8.82 6.14
C THR A 104 -27.47 -7.93 5.05
N GLY A 105 -26.17 -7.65 5.14
CA GLY A 105 -25.49 -6.77 4.19
C GLY A 105 -25.33 -7.35 2.78
N LYS A 106 -24.75 -6.54 1.90
CA LYS A 106 -24.56 -6.83 0.47
C LYS A 106 -23.55 -7.96 0.21
N ASP A 107 -22.69 -8.25 1.18
CA ASP A 107 -21.62 -9.26 1.08
C ASP A 107 -22.09 -10.68 1.46
N VAL A 108 -23.37 -10.85 1.80
CA VAL A 108 -23.94 -12.17 2.09
C VAL A 108 -24.15 -12.93 0.79
N TRP A 109 -23.55 -14.11 0.68
CA TRP A 109 -23.73 -14.99 -0.47
C TRP A 109 -25.21 -15.35 -0.67
N LYS A 110 -25.66 -15.33 -1.92
CA LYS A 110 -27.02 -15.71 -2.34
C LYS A 110 -26.94 -16.78 -3.42
N PRO A 111 -27.84 -17.77 -3.42
CA PRO A 111 -27.85 -18.83 -4.42
C PRO A 111 -28.08 -18.30 -5.84
N ASP A 112 -28.91 -17.25 -5.98
CA ASP A 112 -29.24 -16.65 -7.29
C ASP A 112 -28.39 -15.40 -7.58
N LEU A 113 -27.11 -15.39 -7.16
CA LEU A 113 -26.24 -14.25 -7.42
C LEU A 113 -25.80 -14.22 -8.89
N GLU A 114 -26.31 -13.24 -9.64
CA GLU A 114 -25.85 -13.03 -11.01
C GLU A 114 -24.33 -12.76 -11.06
N PRO A 115 -23.59 -13.32 -12.03
CA PRO A 115 -22.14 -13.09 -12.15
C PRO A 115 -21.76 -11.61 -12.19
N ARG A 116 -22.61 -10.77 -12.81
CA ARG A 116 -22.43 -9.31 -12.84
C ARG A 116 -22.49 -8.68 -11.44
N ALA A 117 -23.35 -9.19 -10.56
CA ALA A 117 -23.46 -8.71 -9.19
C ALA A 117 -22.20 -9.07 -8.38
N ALA A 118 -21.66 -10.28 -8.57
CA ALA A 118 -20.41 -10.70 -7.94
C ALA A 118 -19.22 -9.83 -8.37
N VAL A 119 -19.11 -9.53 -9.67
CA VAL A 119 -18.07 -8.62 -10.19
C VAL A 119 -18.22 -7.22 -9.60
N ARG A 120 -19.43 -6.66 -9.60
CA ARG A 120 -19.69 -5.33 -9.02
C ARG A 120 -19.32 -5.24 -7.54
N ALA A 121 -19.62 -6.28 -6.75
CA ALA A 121 -19.28 -6.31 -5.33
C ALA A 121 -17.77 -6.15 -5.09
N ARG A 122 -16.93 -6.69 -6.00
CA ARG A 122 -15.47 -6.54 -5.93
C ARG A 122 -14.98 -5.22 -6.53
N THR A 123 -15.57 -4.78 -7.63
CA THR A 123 -15.08 -3.61 -8.39
C THR A 123 -15.49 -2.28 -7.76
N ILE A 124 -16.68 -2.19 -7.17
CA ILE A 124 -17.19 -0.93 -6.59
C ILE A 124 -16.25 -0.36 -5.51
N PRO A 125 -15.79 -1.13 -4.50
CA PRO A 125 -14.88 -0.59 -3.48
C PRO A 125 -13.57 -0.05 -4.06
N VAL A 126 -13.04 -0.69 -5.10
CA VAL A 126 -11.82 -0.22 -5.78
C VAL A 126 -12.08 1.10 -6.49
N LEU A 127 -13.22 1.23 -7.18
CA LEU A 127 -13.62 2.45 -7.85
C LEU A 127 -13.93 3.59 -6.87
N GLU A 128 -14.50 3.28 -5.70
CA GLU A 128 -14.73 4.27 -4.65
C GLU A 128 -13.41 4.81 -4.08
N ASN A 129 -12.43 3.95 -3.84
CA ASN A 129 -11.10 4.37 -3.39
C ASN A 129 -10.39 5.26 -4.43
N GLU A 130 -10.47 4.92 -5.72
CA GLU A 130 -9.88 5.75 -6.78
C GLU A 130 -10.63 7.08 -6.96
N ARG A 131 -11.96 7.08 -6.83
CA ARG A 131 -12.76 8.32 -6.81
C ARG A 131 -12.29 9.24 -5.68
N ASP A 132 -12.15 8.70 -4.47
CA ASP A 132 -11.80 9.50 -3.30
C ASP A 132 -10.37 10.05 -3.41
N ARG A 133 -9.44 9.26 -3.96
CA ARG A 133 -8.10 9.73 -4.32
C ARG A 133 -8.13 10.87 -5.34
N LEU A 134 -8.91 10.72 -6.42
CA LEU A 134 -9.02 11.74 -7.46
C LEU A 134 -9.62 13.04 -6.94
N LEU A 135 -10.64 12.95 -6.08
CA LEU A 135 -11.23 14.11 -5.42
C LEU A 135 -10.22 14.83 -4.53
N ALA A 136 -9.42 14.10 -3.76
CA ALA A 136 -8.37 14.70 -2.93
C ALA A 136 -7.31 15.43 -3.79
N THR A 137 -6.87 14.82 -4.90
CA THR A 137 -5.92 15.48 -5.81
C THR A 137 -6.51 16.71 -6.51
N LEU A 138 -7.82 16.67 -6.81
CA LEU A 138 -8.51 17.79 -7.43
C LEU A 138 -8.61 18.97 -6.45
N GLN A 139 -8.95 18.71 -5.19
CA GLN A 139 -8.98 19.73 -4.14
C GLN A 139 -7.61 20.37 -3.90
N GLU A 140 -6.54 19.58 -3.92
CA GLU A 140 -5.17 20.09 -3.81
C GLU A 140 -4.82 21.03 -4.98
N LEU A 141 -5.10 20.61 -6.21
CA LEU A 141 -4.87 21.42 -7.41
C LEU A 141 -5.72 22.70 -7.46
N GLU A 142 -6.98 22.64 -6.99
CA GLU A 142 -7.82 23.83 -6.90
C GLU A 142 -7.26 24.82 -5.88
N SER A 143 -6.85 24.35 -4.70
CA SER A 143 -6.21 25.17 -3.67
C SER A 143 -4.92 25.83 -4.19
N ASP A 144 -4.07 25.07 -4.85
CA ASP A 144 -2.82 25.58 -5.43
C ASP A 144 -3.10 26.63 -6.51
N ASN A 145 -4.09 26.39 -7.38
CA ASN A 145 -4.47 27.35 -8.41
C ASN A 145 -5.02 28.65 -7.80
N GLU A 146 -5.85 28.56 -6.75
CA GLU A 146 -6.34 29.74 -6.04
C GLU A 146 -5.20 30.55 -5.44
N GLU A 147 -4.21 29.89 -4.81
CA GLU A 147 -3.04 30.55 -4.27
C GLU A 147 -2.20 31.23 -5.36
N MET A 148 -1.95 30.53 -6.47
CA MET A 148 -1.19 31.06 -7.59
C MET A 148 -1.89 32.24 -8.26
N MET A 149 -3.22 32.18 -8.43
CA MET A 149 -3.99 33.32 -8.94
C MET A 149 -3.92 34.51 -7.99
N ALA A 150 -4.01 34.31 -6.68
CA ALA A 150 -3.88 35.38 -5.69
C ALA A 150 -2.47 36.02 -5.73
N ARG A 151 -1.42 35.21 -5.91
CA ARG A 151 -0.04 35.70 -6.08
C ARG A 151 0.12 36.49 -7.37
N LEU A 152 -0.41 36.00 -8.49
CA LEU A 152 -0.38 36.70 -9.77
C LEU A 152 -1.08 38.05 -9.69
N GLN A 153 -2.27 38.12 -9.08
CA GLN A 153 -3.00 39.37 -8.91
C GLN A 153 -2.19 40.40 -8.10
N LYS A 154 -1.54 39.97 -7.00
CA LYS A 154 -0.65 40.85 -6.22
C LYS A 154 0.51 41.37 -7.05
N LEU A 155 1.20 40.50 -7.78
CA LEU A 155 2.33 40.88 -8.63
C LEU A 155 1.90 41.85 -9.74
N THR A 156 0.72 41.64 -10.35
CA THR A 156 0.20 42.59 -11.34
C THR A 156 -0.08 43.96 -10.72
N THR A 157 -0.69 44.02 -9.52
CA THR A 157 -0.93 45.30 -8.85
C THR A 157 0.36 46.01 -8.44
N GLU A 158 1.36 45.26 -7.97
CA GLU A 158 2.67 45.82 -7.62
C GLU A 158 3.42 46.34 -8.85
N SER A 159 3.32 45.63 -9.98
CA SER A 159 3.88 46.06 -11.26
C SER A 159 3.21 47.34 -11.76
N ASP A 160 1.88 47.40 -11.75
CA ASP A 160 1.12 48.58 -12.18
C ASP A 160 1.47 49.82 -11.32
N GLU A 161 1.63 49.63 -10.01
CA GLU A 161 2.09 50.69 -9.10
C GLU A 161 3.52 51.14 -9.38
N ALA A 162 4.43 50.21 -9.66
CA ALA A 162 5.82 50.51 -10.00
C ALA A 162 5.90 51.28 -11.32
N ASP A 163 5.15 50.87 -12.34
CA ASP A 163 5.06 51.53 -13.64
C ASP A 163 4.47 52.95 -13.49
N ALA A 164 3.45 53.12 -12.65
CA ALA A 164 2.88 54.44 -12.36
C ALA A 164 3.88 55.36 -11.65
N LYS A 165 4.70 54.84 -10.72
CA LYS A 165 5.77 55.59 -10.06
C LYS A 165 6.89 55.94 -11.03
N ALA A 166 7.30 55.01 -11.89
CA ALA A 166 8.33 55.23 -12.91
C ALA A 166 7.91 56.32 -13.92
N LYS A 167 6.66 56.29 -14.39
CA LYS A 167 6.10 57.34 -15.25
C LYS A 167 6.14 58.71 -14.59
N LYS A 168 5.72 58.82 -13.32
CA LYS A 168 5.81 60.09 -12.57
C LYS A 168 7.24 60.60 -12.45
N LEU A 169 8.21 59.72 -12.21
CA LEU A 169 9.62 60.10 -12.13
C LEU A 169 10.15 60.60 -13.48
N LEU A 170 9.80 59.93 -14.58
CA LEU A 170 10.14 60.38 -15.93
C LEU A 170 9.51 61.74 -16.23
N ASP A 171 8.22 61.94 -15.92
CA ASP A 171 7.56 63.24 -16.09
C ASP A 171 8.25 64.35 -15.28
N THR A 172 8.73 64.05 -14.07
CA THR A 172 9.50 65.03 -13.29
C THR A 172 10.87 65.30 -13.89
N LEU A 173 11.53 64.27 -14.42
CA LEU A 173 12.84 64.42 -15.06
C LEU A 173 12.71 65.29 -16.31
N ASP A 174 11.71 65.04 -17.17
CA ASP A 174 11.45 65.83 -18.36
C ASP A 174 11.22 67.30 -18.00
N LYS A 175 10.40 67.59 -16.97
CA LYS A 175 10.22 68.96 -16.46
C LYS A 175 11.52 69.59 -15.95
N THR A 176 12.37 68.81 -15.26
CA THR A 176 13.66 69.35 -14.79
C THR A 176 14.61 69.64 -15.93
N VAL A 177 14.63 68.82 -16.99
CA VAL A 177 15.42 69.03 -18.19
C VAL A 177 14.92 70.27 -18.93
N GLU A 178 13.60 70.42 -19.10
CA GLU A 178 12.99 71.62 -19.69
C GLU A 178 13.40 72.87 -18.91
N ASN A 179 13.25 72.87 -17.58
CA ASN A 179 13.66 73.99 -16.72
C ASN A 179 15.16 74.29 -16.81
N PHE A 180 16.01 73.26 -16.86
CA PHE A 180 17.46 73.43 -17.02
C PHE A 180 17.81 74.01 -18.40
N SER A 181 17.13 73.57 -19.46
CA SER A 181 17.33 74.07 -20.82
C SER A 181 16.85 75.51 -21.00
N ALA A 182 15.87 75.94 -20.19
CA ALA A 182 15.35 77.31 -20.18
C ALA A 182 16.20 78.28 -19.34
N LEU A 183 17.21 77.80 -18.59
CA LEU A 183 18.12 78.69 -17.88
C LEU A 183 18.94 79.50 -18.89
N PRO A 184 19.13 80.81 -18.65
CA PRO A 184 19.90 81.68 -19.54
C PRO A 184 21.39 81.42 -19.30
N THR A 185 21.86 80.29 -19.81
CA THR A 185 23.23 79.81 -19.66
C THR A 185 24.22 80.76 -20.32
N GLU A 186 23.86 81.39 -21.44
CA GLU A 186 24.66 82.45 -22.06
C GLU A 186 24.79 83.69 -21.18
N ASP A 187 23.71 84.16 -20.54
CA ASP A 187 23.77 85.32 -19.64
C ASP A 187 24.59 85.01 -18.38
N MET A 188 24.47 83.79 -17.82
CA MET A 188 25.30 83.37 -16.69
C MET A 188 26.78 83.21 -17.06
N LEU A 189 27.08 82.73 -18.27
CA LEU A 189 28.45 82.68 -18.81
C LEU A 189 29.01 84.09 -19.03
N GLY A 190 28.19 85.02 -19.52
CA GLY A 190 28.56 86.44 -19.62
C GLY A 190 28.88 87.05 -18.25
N TRP A 191 28.01 86.81 -17.25
CA TRP A 191 28.20 87.35 -15.89
C TRP A 191 29.45 86.79 -15.19
N THR A 192 29.76 85.50 -15.44
CA THR A 192 30.97 84.87 -14.90
C THR A 192 32.24 85.38 -15.58
N LEU A 193 32.22 85.60 -16.91
CA LEU A 193 33.32 86.25 -17.62
C LEU A 193 33.60 87.66 -17.08
N THR A 194 32.57 88.49 -16.93
CA THR A 194 32.73 89.85 -16.38
C THR A 194 33.21 89.86 -14.92
N SER A 195 32.81 88.86 -14.13
CA SER A 195 33.26 88.72 -12.73
C SER A 195 34.73 88.27 -12.63
N ILE A 196 35.18 87.43 -13.56
CA ILE A 196 36.59 86.99 -13.67
C ILE A 196 37.48 88.13 -14.18
N GLU A 197 36.98 88.92 -15.13
CA GLU A 197 37.70 90.10 -15.64
C GLU A 197 37.84 91.18 -14.56
N SER A 198 36.77 91.49 -13.82
CA SER A 198 36.82 92.47 -12.73
C SER A 198 37.66 92.03 -11.51
N THR A 199 37.89 90.73 -11.32
CA THR A 199 38.81 90.21 -10.28
C THR A 199 40.26 90.10 -10.75
N LYS A 200 40.55 90.20 -12.05
CA LYS A 200 41.92 90.30 -12.60
C LYS A 200 42.44 91.73 -12.68
N GLU A 201 41.56 92.73 -12.59
CA GLU A 201 41.90 94.16 -12.66
C GLU A 201 42.08 94.84 -11.28
N GLY A 202 42.10 94.07 -10.17
CA GLY A 202 42.47 94.53 -8.83
C GLY A 202 43.73 93.86 -8.31
#